data_AF-A0A2T1EBR0-F1
#
_entry.id   AF-A0A2T1EBR0-F1
#
_cell.length_a   1.000
_cell.length_b   1.000
_cell.length_c   1.000
_cell.angle_alpha   90.00
_cell.angle_beta   90.00
_cell.angle_gamma   90.00
#
_symmetry.space_group_name_H-M   'P 1'
#
loop_
_entity.id
_entity.type
_entity.pdbx_description
1 polymer ?
#
loop_
_entity_poly.entity_id
_entity_poly.type
_entity_poly.pdbx_seq_one_letter_code
_entity_poly.pdbx_strand_id
1 'polypeptide(L)'
;MKPDPIDTELEALKAALLNKSKAGEDNFSSYVSTSIQSLQAIASELEIFERELRQRCILSKTKAVEADKSLQLALAKQDMGQVFQHSIDKTVHLRLAQAMDKQLSKIETERIKLKVNLELAAKELGKS
;
A
#
# COMPACT_ATOMS: atom_id res chain seq x y z
N MET A 1 60.42 -20.93 15.31
CA MET A 1 59.50 -21.75 16.12
C MET A 1 58.38 -22.19 15.21
N LYS A 2 58.15 -23.50 15.05
CA LYS A 2 56.99 -24.00 14.30
C LYS A 2 55.75 -23.72 15.17
N PRO A 3 54.65 -23.20 14.59
CA PRO A 3 53.41 -23.00 15.33
C PRO A 3 52.96 -24.33 15.94
N ASP A 4 52.49 -24.29 17.18
CA ASP A 4 52.03 -25.49 17.88
C ASP A 4 50.81 -26.06 17.12
N PRO A 5 50.69 -27.39 16.99
CA PRO A 5 49.55 -28.01 16.31
C PRO A 5 48.21 -27.58 16.90
N ILE A 6 48.19 -27.34 18.22
CA ILE A 6 47.01 -26.91 18.99
C ILE A 6 46.60 -25.48 18.61
N ASP A 7 47.56 -24.55 18.44
CA ASP A 7 47.28 -23.18 18.00
C ASP A 7 46.70 -23.15 16.59
N THR A 8 47.17 -24.07 15.74
CA THR A 8 46.73 -24.20 14.36
C THR A 8 45.29 -24.73 14.28
N GLU A 9 44.93 -25.71 15.11
CA GLU A 9 43.56 -26.21 15.24
C GLU A 9 42.61 -25.17 15.84
N LEU A 10 43.07 -24.39 16.83
CA LEU A 10 42.27 -23.35 17.47
C LEU A 10 41.91 -22.22 16.50
N GLU A 11 42.87 -21.77 15.68
CA GLU A 11 42.62 -20.75 14.64
C GLU A 11 41.73 -21.29 13.51
N ALA A 12 41.86 -22.57 13.13
CA ALA A 12 40.95 -23.21 12.18
C ALA A 12 39.50 -23.28 12.72
N LEU A 13 39.34 -23.58 14.02
CA LEU A 13 38.03 -23.65 14.66
C LEU A 13 37.37 -22.26 14.77
N LYS A 14 38.14 -21.22 15.14
CA LYS A 14 37.67 -19.83 15.14
C LYS A 14 37.22 -19.40 13.74
N ALA A 15 38.02 -19.66 12.71
CA ALA A 15 37.68 -19.32 11.33
C ALA A 15 36.40 -20.03 10.87
N ALA A 16 36.23 -21.32 11.23
CA ALA A 16 35.02 -22.08 10.91
C ALA A 16 33.77 -21.53 11.62
N LEU A 17 33.88 -21.18 12.91
CA LEU A 17 32.78 -20.57 13.67
C LEU A 17 32.39 -19.18 13.13
N LEU A 18 33.38 -18.33 12.82
CA LEU A 18 33.16 -17.02 12.23
C LEU A 18 32.48 -17.12 10.86
N ASN A 19 32.95 -18.01 9.97
CA ASN A 19 32.34 -18.21 8.66
C ASN A 19 30.91 -18.76 8.76
N LYS A 20 30.64 -19.64 9.73
CA LYS A 20 29.29 -20.17 9.95
C LYS A 20 28.33 -19.10 10.49
N SER A 21 28.82 -18.17 11.33
CA SER A 21 28.03 -17.03 11.80
C SER A 21 27.74 -16.04 10.66
N LYS A 22 28.76 -15.69 9.85
CA LYS A 22 28.62 -14.79 8.69
C LYS A 22 27.67 -15.34 7.64
N ALA A 23 27.77 -16.63 7.32
CA ALA A 23 26.85 -17.27 6.38
C ALA A 23 25.38 -17.30 6.87
N GLY A 24 25.15 -17.33 8.19
CA GLY A 24 23.82 -17.20 8.78
C GLY A 24 23.28 -15.77 8.72
N GLU A 25 24.12 -14.78 9.02
CA GLU A 25 23.80 -13.35 8.97
C GLU A 25 23.54 -12.87 7.53
N ASP A 26 24.34 -13.30 6.56
CA ASP A 26 24.18 -12.94 5.14
C ASP A 26 22.86 -13.46 4.57
N ASN A 27 22.46 -14.69 4.93
CA ASN A 27 21.19 -15.28 4.50
C ASN A 27 19.97 -14.59 5.14
N PHE A 28 20.06 -14.23 6.42
CA PHE A 28 18.99 -13.50 7.11
C PHE A 28 18.85 -12.07 6.58
N SER A 29 19.97 -11.37 6.42
CA SER A 29 20.02 -10.02 5.84
C SER A 29 19.44 -9.98 4.42
N SER A 30 19.79 -10.97 3.59
CA SER A 30 19.22 -11.13 2.25
C SER A 30 17.69 -11.31 2.29
N TYR A 31 17.18 -12.20 3.15
CA TYR A 31 15.75 -12.46 3.27
C TYR A 31 14.95 -11.22 3.73
N VAL A 32 15.48 -10.52 4.73
CA VAL A 32 14.87 -9.28 5.24
C VAL A 32 14.87 -8.20 4.16
N SER A 33 15.97 -8.05 3.42
CA SER A 33 16.07 -7.09 2.31
C SER A 33 15.05 -7.37 1.21
N THR A 34 14.90 -8.62 0.76
CA THR A 34 13.88 -9.01 -0.22
C THR A 34 12.45 -8.77 0.29
N SER A 35 12.22 -9.02 1.57
CA SER A 35 10.91 -8.77 2.20
C SER A 35 10.57 -7.28 2.22
N ILE A 36 11.55 -6.42 2.53
CA ILE A 36 11.37 -4.96 2.49
C ILE A 36 11.11 -4.46 1.08
N GLN A 37 11.85 -4.95 0.08
CA GLN A 37 11.60 -4.60 -1.33
C GLN A 37 10.18 -5.01 -1.76
N SER A 38 9.72 -6.19 -1.34
CA SER A 38 8.35 -6.65 -1.62
C SER A 38 7.30 -5.74 -0.97
N LEU A 39 7.52 -5.34 0.28
CA LEU A 39 6.63 -4.40 0.97
C LEU A 39 6.64 -3.00 0.34
N GLN A 40 7.79 -2.53 -0.16
CA GLN A 40 7.89 -1.27 -0.90
C GLN A 40 7.13 -1.32 -2.24
N ALA A 41 7.18 -2.45 -2.94
CA ALA A 41 6.39 -2.67 -4.16
C ALA A 41 4.88 -2.62 -3.85
N ILE A 42 4.43 -3.35 -2.83
CA ILE A 42 3.03 -3.33 -2.37
C ILE A 42 2.59 -1.93 -1.96
N ALA A 43 3.43 -1.18 -1.24
CA ALA A 43 3.13 0.20 -0.86
C ALA A 43 2.93 1.10 -2.10
N SER A 44 3.75 0.93 -3.13
CA SER A 44 3.66 1.67 -4.39
C SER A 44 2.38 1.32 -5.16
N GLU A 45 2.03 0.03 -5.23
CA GLU A 45 0.77 -0.43 -5.83
C GLU A 45 -0.45 0.13 -5.10
N LEU A 46 -0.41 0.15 -3.77
CA LEU A 46 -1.48 0.71 -2.94
C LEU A 46 -1.67 2.21 -3.20
N GLU A 47 -0.58 2.97 -3.42
CA GLU A 47 -0.64 4.38 -3.80
C GLU A 47 -1.24 4.62 -5.19
N ILE A 48 -0.98 3.73 -6.14
CA ILE A 48 -1.60 3.77 -7.47
C ILE A 48 -3.10 3.50 -7.33
N PHE A 49 -3.45 2.43 -6.63
CA PHE A 49 -4.85 2.05 -6.39
C PHE A 49 -5.64 3.14 -5.66
N GLU A 50 -5.06 3.75 -4.62
CA GLU A 50 -5.67 4.88 -3.89
C GLU A 50 -5.99 6.04 -4.84
N ARG A 51 -5.03 6.41 -5.71
CA ARG A 51 -5.22 7.48 -6.70
C ARG A 51 -6.33 7.14 -7.69
N GLU A 52 -6.37 5.92 -8.21
CA GLU A 52 -7.42 5.48 -9.12
C GLU A 52 -8.80 5.49 -8.45
N LEU A 53 -8.91 4.97 -7.22
CA LEU A 53 -10.15 4.96 -6.48
C LEU A 53 -10.64 6.38 -6.18
N ARG A 54 -9.72 7.30 -5.85
CA ARG A 54 -10.02 8.72 -5.65
C ARG A 54 -10.55 9.36 -6.93
N GLN A 55 -9.94 9.09 -8.09
CA GLN A 55 -10.43 9.58 -9.38
C GLN A 55 -11.84 9.04 -9.69
N ARG A 56 -12.09 7.75 -9.46
CA ARG A 56 -13.42 7.15 -9.65
C ARG A 56 -14.46 7.75 -8.71
N CYS A 57 -14.07 8.07 -7.47
CA CYS A 57 -14.95 8.74 -6.51
C CYS A 57 -15.36 10.13 -7.01
N ILE A 58 -14.38 10.93 -7.45
CA ILE A 58 -14.63 12.25 -8.04
C ILE A 58 -15.56 12.13 -9.25
N LEU A 59 -15.30 11.18 -10.16
CA LEU A 59 -16.16 10.95 -11.31
C LEU A 59 -17.60 10.62 -10.91
N SER A 60 -17.80 9.78 -9.91
CA SER A 60 -19.15 9.46 -9.41
C SER A 60 -19.83 10.69 -8.79
N LYS A 61 -19.10 11.52 -8.04
CA LYS A 61 -19.63 12.80 -7.50
C LYS A 61 -20.06 13.74 -8.63
N THR A 62 -19.24 13.87 -9.68
CA THR A 62 -19.57 14.68 -10.86
C THR A 62 -20.84 14.19 -11.55
N LYS A 63 -20.95 12.87 -11.78
CA LYS A 63 -22.16 12.28 -12.39
C LYS A 63 -23.41 12.50 -11.53
N ALA A 64 -23.29 12.46 -10.21
CA ALA A 64 -24.41 12.80 -9.32
C ALA A 64 -24.86 14.26 -9.47
N VAL A 65 -23.92 15.20 -9.64
CA VAL A 65 -24.22 16.61 -9.89
C VAL A 65 -24.87 16.81 -11.27
N GLU A 66 -24.39 16.11 -12.29
CA GLU A 66 -24.99 16.13 -13.63
C GLU A 66 -26.41 15.57 -13.61
N ALA A 67 -26.63 14.44 -12.94
CA ALA A 67 -27.95 13.85 -12.76
C ALA A 67 -28.90 14.80 -12.01
N ASP A 68 -28.41 15.54 -11.00
CA ASP A 68 -29.21 16.55 -10.31
C ASP A 68 -29.65 17.70 -11.22
N LYS A 69 -28.74 18.19 -12.08
CA LYS A 69 -29.09 19.21 -13.09
C LYS A 69 -30.13 18.68 -14.08
N SER A 70 -29.95 17.45 -14.56
CA SER A 70 -30.90 16.80 -15.48
C SER A 70 -32.26 16.57 -14.82
N LEU A 71 -32.28 16.21 -13.54
CA LEU A 71 -33.50 16.09 -12.73
C LEU A 71 -34.26 17.42 -12.66
N GLN A 72 -33.57 18.53 -12.38
CA GLN A 72 -34.19 19.87 -12.34
C GLN A 72 -34.80 20.27 -13.69
N LEU A 73 -34.10 19.97 -14.80
CA LEU A 73 -34.62 20.22 -16.15
C LEU A 73 -35.85 19.36 -16.47
N ALA A 74 -35.83 18.07 -16.08
CA ALA A 74 -36.95 17.16 -16.27
C ALA A 74 -38.18 17.61 -15.48
N LEU A 75 -38.00 18.06 -14.23
CA LEU A 75 -39.06 18.64 -13.40
C LEU A 75 -39.67 19.88 -14.06
N ALA A 76 -38.85 20.79 -14.57
CA ALA A 76 -39.33 22.00 -15.26
C ALA A 76 -40.14 21.68 -16.52
N LYS A 77 -39.81 20.58 -17.21
CA LYS A 77 -40.52 20.09 -18.40
C LYS A 77 -41.72 19.19 -18.07
N GLN A 78 -41.95 18.88 -16.79
CA GLN A 78 -42.96 17.92 -16.33
C GLN A 78 -42.80 16.51 -16.95
N ASP A 79 -41.57 16.16 -17.35
CA ASP A 79 -41.25 14.83 -17.89
C ASP A 79 -40.97 13.86 -16.73
N MET A 80 -42.04 13.27 -16.20
CA MET A 80 -41.95 12.41 -15.01
C MET A 80 -41.15 11.12 -15.25
N GLY A 81 -41.07 10.64 -16.50
CA GLY A 81 -40.24 9.49 -16.85
C GLY A 81 -38.76 9.80 -16.63
N GLN A 82 -38.31 10.96 -17.10
CA GLN A 82 -36.93 11.41 -16.87
C GLN A 82 -36.68 11.85 -15.42
N VAL A 83 -37.67 12.42 -14.73
CA VAL A 83 -37.56 12.72 -13.29
C VAL A 83 -37.20 11.47 -12.50
N PHE A 84 -37.90 10.36 -12.75
CA PHE A 84 -37.64 9.10 -12.06
C PHE A 84 -36.23 8.57 -12.38
N GLN A 85 -35.86 8.55 -13.67
CA GLN A 85 -34.56 8.06 -14.11
C GLN A 85 -33.40 8.86 -13.49
N HIS A 86 -33.40 10.19 -13.62
CA HIS A 86 -32.32 11.03 -13.11
C HIS A 86 -32.22 11.02 -11.58
N SER A 87 -33.35 10.82 -10.89
CA SER A 87 -33.38 10.66 -9.43
C SER A 87 -32.68 9.37 -8.97
N ILE A 88 -32.89 8.27 -9.70
CA ILE A 88 -32.17 7.01 -9.47
C ILE A 88 -30.68 7.21 -9.74
N ASP A 89 -30.32 7.77 -10.89
CA ASP A 89 -28.92 7.95 -11.30
C ASP A 89 -28.15 8.80 -10.28
N LYS A 90 -28.74 9.90 -9.82
CA LYS A 90 -28.19 10.73 -8.73
C LYS A 90 -27.95 9.90 -7.48
N THR A 91 -28.95 9.13 -7.05
CA THR A 91 -28.89 8.34 -5.81
C THR A 91 -27.82 7.26 -5.88
N VAL A 92 -27.73 6.55 -7.00
CA VAL A 92 -26.72 5.51 -7.22
C VAL A 92 -25.32 6.11 -7.16
N HIS A 93 -25.09 7.21 -7.86
CA HIS A 93 -23.78 7.84 -7.91
C HIS A 93 -23.36 8.46 -6.57
N LEU A 94 -24.29 9.01 -5.78
CA LEU A 94 -24.02 9.48 -4.43
C LEU A 94 -23.64 8.34 -3.48
N ARG A 95 -24.42 7.25 -3.47
CA ARG A 95 -24.13 6.09 -2.62
C ARG A 95 -22.79 5.45 -2.97
N LEU A 96 -22.50 5.35 -4.26
CA LEU A 96 -21.24 4.83 -4.74
C LEU A 96 -20.06 5.70 -4.29
N ALA A 97 -20.17 7.02 -4.44
CA ALA A 97 -19.15 7.96 -3.98
C ALA A 97 -18.91 7.86 -2.46
N GLN A 98 -19.97 7.79 -1.65
CA GLN A 98 -19.88 7.62 -0.20
C GLN A 98 -19.18 6.31 0.18
N ALA A 99 -19.49 5.22 -0.53
CA ALA A 99 -18.83 3.94 -0.32
C ALA A 99 -17.34 4.01 -0.65
N MET A 100 -16.97 4.66 -1.76
CA MET A 100 -15.56 4.86 -2.14
C MET A 100 -14.81 5.74 -1.14
N ASP A 101 -15.39 6.85 -0.69
CA ASP A 101 -14.78 7.75 0.32
C ASP A 101 -14.46 6.97 1.61
N LYS A 102 -15.39 6.12 2.07
CA LYS A 102 -15.16 5.28 3.25
C LYS A 102 -14.00 4.30 3.07
N GLN A 103 -13.84 3.74 1.87
CA GLN A 103 -12.72 2.84 1.58
C GLN A 103 -11.40 3.60 1.43
N LEU A 104 -11.41 4.78 0.81
CA LEU A 104 -10.24 5.66 0.71
C LEU A 104 -9.67 5.99 2.08
N SER A 105 -10.50 6.39 3.05
CA SER A 105 -10.00 6.68 4.41
C SER A 105 -9.33 5.48 5.07
N LYS A 106 -9.82 4.26 4.82
CA LYS A 106 -9.18 3.03 5.33
C LYS A 106 -7.83 2.78 4.65
N ILE A 107 -7.80 2.88 3.33
CA ILE A 107 -6.58 2.68 2.52
C ILE A 107 -5.50 3.69 2.91
N GLU A 108 -5.87 4.96 3.05
CA GLU A 108 -4.96 6.03 3.48
C GLU A 108 -4.34 5.73 4.85
N THR A 109 -5.17 5.26 5.79
CA THR A 109 -4.70 4.89 7.13
C THR A 109 -3.70 3.73 7.08
N GLU A 110 -4.03 2.65 6.36
CA GLU A 110 -3.14 1.49 6.25
C GLU A 110 -1.85 1.81 5.48
N ARG A 111 -1.93 2.65 4.45
CA ARG A 111 -0.75 3.13 3.73
C ARG A 111 0.20 3.90 4.65
N ILE A 112 -0.32 4.82 5.46
CA ILE A 112 0.50 5.59 6.42
C ILE A 112 1.20 4.65 7.40
N LYS A 113 0.48 3.66 7.96
CA LYS A 113 1.06 2.66 8.86
C LYS A 113 2.18 1.87 8.18
N LEU A 114 1.94 1.38 6.96
CA LEU A 114 2.92 0.62 6.20
C LEU A 114 4.18 1.44 5.92
N LYS A 115 4.02 2.71 5.55
CA LYS A 115 5.14 3.63 5.29
C LYS A 115 5.98 3.86 6.56
N VAL A 116 5.35 4.13 7.69
CA VAL A 116 6.05 4.30 8.98
C VAL A 116 6.83 3.03 9.34
N ASN A 117 6.22 1.85 9.19
CA ASN A 117 6.88 0.58 9.50
C ASN A 117 8.08 0.31 8.57
N LEU A 118 7.96 0.65 7.28
CA LEU A 118 9.07 0.56 6.33
C LEU A 118 10.23 1.50 6.68
N GLU A 119 9.94 2.73 7.09
CA GLU A 119 10.95 3.69 7.54
C GLU A 119 11.67 3.23 8.81
N LEU A 120 10.94 2.62 9.75
CA LEU A 120 11.53 2.03 10.95
C LEU A 120 12.42 0.83 10.60
N ALA A 121 11.95 -0.08 9.75
CA ALA A 121 12.75 -1.23 9.30
C ALA A 121 14.04 -0.81 8.58
N ALA A 122 13.97 0.21 7.73
CA ALA A 122 15.14 0.75 7.04
C ALA A 122 16.17 1.37 8.01
N LYS A 123 15.71 2.05 9.07
CA LYS A 123 16.59 2.61 10.11
C LYS A 123 17.30 1.53 10.94
N GLU A 124 16.61 0.44 11.25
CA GLU A 124 17.19 -0.66 12.03
C GLU A 124 18.23 -1.46 11.21
N LEU A 125 17.98 -1.68 9.91
CA LEU A 125 18.96 -2.31 9.03
C LEU A 125 20.18 -1.44 8.72
N GLY A 126 20.03 -0.11 8.66
CA GLY A 126 21.16 0.80 8.45
C GLY A 126 22.04 1.00 9.69
N LYS A 127 21.65 0.47 10.85
CA LYS A 127 22.42 0.52 12.11
C LYS A 127 23.12 -0.81 12.44
N SER A 128 22.81 -1.89 11.71
CA SER A 128 23.40 -3.21 11.88
C SER A 128 24.55 -3.44 10.91
#